data_AF-A0A812AFW9-F1
#
_entry.id   AF-A0A812AFW9-F1
#
_cell.length_a   1.000
_cell.length_b   1.000
_cell.length_c   1.000
_cell.angle_alpha   90.00
_cell.angle_beta   90.00
_cell.angle_gamma   90.00
#
_symmetry.space_group_name_H-M   'P 1'
#
loop_
_entity.id
_entity.type
_entity.pdbx_description
1 polymer ?
#
loop_
_entity_poly.entity_id
_entity_poly.type
_entity_poly.pdbx_seq_one_letter_code
_entity_poly.pdbx_strand_id
1 'polypeptide(L)'
;MREAISIERGEMLLAGTIQGSTFTELRRRASEEASRLGFDLYPIGAVVPLMESYRYRDLVQVIVASKERLSPAAPVHLFGAGHPMIFALAVALGCDLFDSAAYALYAKDGRYMTSRGTYHIEDLRYLPCSCPICSTHTRGELAGDEGLIARHNLHVSFEEIRLVKQCIKDGSLWELVEERCRAHPSLLAGLKAAVSHSDWIERVDRMPKSTFFYSGPESARRSEVQRFKRYQKRFELRGRVLIKEKDDVVDDLDDFDYVMDFKPPFGAYPALLRESYPFNAEVTVWDHEAVLVAIENVRELIESNPDASFTLKMPGWIEEDLIKELEEYALVV
;
A
#
# COMPACT_ATOMS: atom_id res chain seq x y z
N MET A 1 -11.40 -27.26 13.89
CA MET A 1 -10.14 -27.32 13.12
C MET A 1 -9.46 -28.69 13.23
N ARG A 2 -9.06 -29.16 14.42
CA ARG A 2 -8.35 -30.45 14.58
C ARG A 2 -9.13 -31.65 14.06
N GLU A 3 -10.41 -31.73 14.40
CA GLU A 3 -11.31 -32.78 13.89
C GLU A 3 -11.44 -32.74 12.37
N ALA A 4 -11.54 -31.55 11.77
CA ALA A 4 -11.68 -31.38 10.33
C ALA A 4 -10.47 -31.91 9.54
N ILE A 5 -9.26 -31.83 10.11
CA ILE A 5 -8.04 -32.34 9.47
C ILE A 5 -7.93 -33.87 9.57
N SER A 6 -8.53 -34.49 10.59
CA SER A 6 -8.55 -35.94 10.72
C SER A 6 -9.54 -36.64 9.79
N ILE A 7 -10.40 -35.90 9.08
CA ILE A 7 -11.38 -36.47 8.16
C ILE A 7 -10.68 -36.88 6.84
N GLU A 8 -10.92 -38.10 6.39
CA GLU A 8 -10.46 -38.57 5.07
C GLU A 8 -11.14 -37.75 3.97
N ARG A 9 -10.34 -37.00 3.21
CA ARG A 9 -10.81 -35.92 2.32
C ARG A 9 -10.44 -36.12 0.85
N GLY A 10 -9.74 -37.20 0.51
CA GLY A 10 -9.22 -37.43 -0.84
C GLY A 10 -8.44 -36.22 -1.35
N GLU A 11 -8.81 -35.70 -2.52
CA GLU A 11 -8.19 -34.51 -3.15
C GLU A 11 -8.84 -33.17 -2.74
N MET A 12 -9.85 -33.17 -1.84
CA MET A 12 -10.52 -31.94 -1.44
C MET A 12 -9.61 -31.05 -0.58
N LEU A 13 -9.49 -29.78 -1.00
CA LEU A 13 -8.80 -28.74 -0.24
C LEU A 13 -9.64 -28.32 0.98
N LEU A 14 -8.98 -28.07 2.10
CA LEU A 14 -9.64 -27.65 3.34
C LEU A 14 -9.27 -26.21 3.71
N ALA A 15 -10.31 -25.42 3.96
CA ALA A 15 -10.18 -24.04 4.41
C ALA A 15 -10.10 -23.94 5.95
N GLY A 16 -9.02 -23.37 6.46
CA GLY A 16 -8.82 -23.04 7.88
C GLY A 16 -9.18 -21.59 8.15
N THR A 17 -10.47 -21.29 8.35
CA THR A 17 -10.93 -19.91 8.53
C THR A 17 -10.38 -19.28 9.81
N ILE A 18 -9.63 -18.20 9.67
CA ILE A 18 -9.12 -17.37 10.74
C ILE A 18 -10.25 -16.52 11.31
N GLN A 19 -10.45 -16.64 12.62
CA GLN A 19 -11.42 -15.90 13.40
C GLN A 19 -10.72 -15.14 14.54
N GLY A 20 -11.46 -14.30 15.26
CA GLY A 20 -10.90 -13.49 16.35
C GLY A 20 -11.51 -12.09 16.49
N SER A 21 -12.63 -11.80 15.81
CA SER A 21 -13.26 -10.47 15.80
C SER A 21 -12.24 -9.39 15.40
N THR A 22 -12.26 -8.22 16.04
CA THR A 22 -11.28 -7.14 15.87
C THR A 22 -10.09 -7.23 16.83
N PHE A 23 -9.96 -8.34 17.59
CA PHE A 23 -8.84 -8.53 18.52
C PHE A 23 -7.63 -9.13 17.78
N THR A 24 -6.64 -8.28 17.50
CA THR A 24 -5.44 -8.65 16.69
C THR A 24 -4.67 -9.83 17.28
N GLU A 25 -4.58 -9.95 18.61
CA GLU A 25 -3.91 -11.07 19.25
C GLU A 25 -4.63 -12.41 19.06
N LEU A 26 -5.98 -12.40 19.06
CA LEU A 26 -6.75 -13.59 18.74
C LEU A 26 -6.57 -13.99 17.27
N ARG A 27 -6.47 -13.01 16.35
CA ARG A 27 -6.19 -13.25 14.93
C ARG A 27 -4.82 -13.89 14.72
N ARG A 28 -3.78 -13.41 15.40
CA ARG A 28 -2.42 -13.98 15.37
C ARG A 28 -2.43 -15.43 15.85
N ARG A 29 -3.01 -15.68 17.03
CA ARG A 29 -3.10 -17.03 17.61
C ARG A 29 -3.88 -18.00 16.72
N ALA A 30 -5.00 -17.58 16.16
CA ALA A 30 -5.80 -18.40 15.25
C ALA A 30 -5.04 -18.73 13.96
N SER A 31 -4.31 -17.75 13.42
CA SER A 31 -3.48 -17.92 12.22
C SER A 31 -2.32 -18.86 12.44
N GLU A 32 -1.62 -18.74 13.57
CA GLU A 32 -0.53 -19.63 13.95
C GLU A 32 -1.03 -21.08 14.15
N GLU A 33 -2.16 -21.27 14.85
CA GLU A 33 -2.73 -22.62 15.03
C GLU A 33 -3.18 -23.23 13.70
N ALA A 34 -3.87 -22.46 12.85
CA ALA A 34 -4.29 -22.92 11.53
C ALA A 34 -3.06 -23.28 10.66
N SER A 35 -2.03 -22.43 10.64
CA SER A 35 -0.83 -22.69 9.85
C SER A 35 -0.09 -23.95 10.33
N ARG A 36 0.06 -24.14 11.65
CA ARG A 36 0.68 -25.34 12.24
C ARG A 36 -0.08 -26.61 11.89
N LEU A 37 -1.39 -26.51 11.74
CA LEU A 37 -2.29 -27.61 11.40
C LEU A 37 -2.26 -27.97 9.90
N GLY A 38 -1.73 -27.10 9.03
CA GLY A 38 -1.51 -27.40 7.61
C GLY A 38 -2.78 -27.41 6.76
N PHE A 39 -3.62 -26.37 6.89
CA PHE A 39 -4.75 -26.15 5.97
C PHE A 39 -4.26 -25.68 4.59
N ASP A 40 -5.09 -25.89 3.56
CA ASP A 40 -4.74 -25.58 2.16
C ASP A 40 -5.08 -24.12 1.79
N LEU A 41 -6.10 -23.55 2.42
CA LEU A 41 -6.59 -22.19 2.22
C LEU A 41 -6.91 -21.54 3.58
N TYR A 42 -6.65 -20.25 3.72
CA TYR A 42 -6.82 -19.53 4.99
C TYR A 42 -7.77 -18.33 4.84
N PRO A 43 -9.09 -18.54 4.88
CA PRO A 43 -10.02 -17.43 4.84
C PRO A 43 -9.96 -16.55 6.09
N ILE A 44 -10.09 -15.24 5.95
CA ILE A 44 -10.24 -14.31 7.07
C ILE A 44 -11.73 -14.02 7.24
N GLY A 45 -12.31 -14.59 8.29
CA GLY A 45 -13.75 -14.53 8.56
C GLY A 45 -14.19 -13.38 9.46
N ALA A 46 -15.52 -13.20 9.56
CA ALA A 46 -16.18 -12.19 10.40
C ALA A 46 -15.77 -10.74 10.10
N VAL A 47 -15.48 -10.43 8.83
CA VAL A 47 -15.07 -9.09 8.37
C VAL A 47 -16.16 -8.36 7.56
N VAL A 48 -17.23 -9.05 7.14
CA VAL A 48 -18.36 -8.45 6.41
C VAL A 48 -18.93 -7.20 7.12
N PRO A 49 -19.22 -7.24 8.44
CA PRO A 49 -19.74 -6.05 9.13
C PRO A 49 -18.77 -4.85 9.12
N LEU A 50 -17.44 -5.11 9.06
CA LEU A 50 -16.45 -4.04 8.97
C LEU A 50 -16.52 -3.35 7.61
N MET A 51 -16.70 -4.11 6.52
CA MET A 51 -16.82 -3.56 5.18
C MET A 51 -18.14 -2.81 4.98
N GLU A 52 -19.27 -3.38 5.43
CA GLU A 52 -20.57 -2.72 5.37
C GLU A 52 -20.63 -1.42 6.17
N SER A 53 -19.91 -1.36 7.30
CA SER A 53 -19.80 -0.17 8.14
C SER A 53 -18.63 0.75 7.77
N TYR A 54 -17.97 0.53 6.62
CA TYR A 54 -16.83 1.33 6.16
C TYR A 54 -15.67 1.43 7.18
N ARG A 55 -15.49 0.43 8.04
CA ARG A 55 -14.43 0.35 9.06
C ARG A 55 -13.14 -0.22 8.47
N TYR A 56 -12.64 0.38 7.39
CA TYR A 56 -11.49 -0.16 6.66
C TYR A 56 -10.18 -0.11 7.46
N ARG A 57 -10.02 0.83 8.40
CA ARG A 57 -8.90 0.80 9.36
C ARG A 57 -8.86 -0.52 10.14
N ASP A 58 -10.00 -0.97 10.67
CA ASP A 58 -10.08 -2.21 11.44
C ASP A 58 -9.89 -3.44 10.55
N LEU A 59 -10.42 -3.38 9.32
CA LEU A 59 -10.21 -4.42 8.31
C LEU A 59 -8.71 -4.62 8.05
N VAL A 60 -7.94 -3.55 7.86
CA VAL A 60 -6.49 -3.61 7.68
C VAL A 60 -5.81 -4.25 8.89
N GLN A 61 -6.16 -3.85 10.11
CA GLN A 61 -5.58 -4.44 11.33
C GLN A 61 -5.85 -5.94 11.42
N VAL A 62 -7.06 -6.39 11.06
CA VAL A 62 -7.42 -7.81 11.02
C VAL A 62 -6.64 -8.58 9.96
N ILE A 63 -6.50 -8.02 8.76
CA ILE A 63 -5.75 -8.66 7.66
C ILE A 63 -4.28 -8.80 8.04
N VAL A 64 -3.63 -7.70 8.43
CA VAL A 64 -2.21 -7.69 8.79
C VAL A 64 -1.94 -8.64 9.95
N ALA A 65 -2.70 -8.56 11.04
CA ALA A 65 -2.51 -9.44 12.20
C ALA A 65 -2.69 -10.93 11.85
N SER A 66 -3.52 -11.26 10.86
CA SER A 66 -3.66 -12.63 10.39
C SER A 66 -2.45 -13.03 9.54
N LYS A 67 -2.05 -12.19 8.58
CA LYS A 67 -0.92 -12.46 7.67
C LYS A 67 0.44 -12.53 8.37
N GLU A 68 0.64 -11.81 9.47
CA GLU A 68 1.87 -11.84 10.28
C GLU A 68 2.25 -13.24 10.80
N ARG A 69 1.27 -14.14 10.96
CA ARG A 69 1.47 -15.50 11.48
C ARG A 69 1.16 -16.60 10.46
N LEU A 70 0.87 -16.23 9.21
CA LEU A 70 0.72 -17.17 8.11
C LEU A 70 2.01 -17.21 7.29
N SER A 71 2.27 -18.35 6.65
CA SER A 71 3.30 -18.43 5.62
C SER A 71 3.02 -17.40 4.51
N PRO A 72 4.04 -16.70 3.97
CA PRO A 72 3.86 -15.85 2.79
C PRO A 72 3.29 -16.59 1.57
N ALA A 73 3.47 -17.91 1.49
CA ALA A 73 2.94 -18.76 0.43
C ALA A 73 1.50 -19.26 0.69
N ALA A 74 0.92 -18.98 1.86
CA ALA A 74 -0.44 -19.41 2.19
C ALA A 74 -1.46 -18.58 1.40
N PRO A 75 -2.36 -19.22 0.62
CA PRO A 75 -3.44 -18.51 -0.05
C PRO A 75 -4.45 -17.98 0.97
N VAL A 76 -4.79 -16.71 0.87
CA VAL A 76 -5.70 -16.03 1.81
C VAL A 76 -6.95 -15.57 1.11
N HIS A 77 -8.10 -15.94 1.66
CA HIS A 77 -9.41 -15.55 1.15
C HIS A 77 -10.04 -14.50 2.06
N LEU A 78 -10.33 -13.31 1.55
CA LEU A 78 -11.03 -12.29 2.34
C LEU A 78 -12.55 -12.52 2.23
N PHE A 79 -13.14 -13.07 3.30
CA PHE A 79 -14.51 -13.57 3.24
C PHE A 79 -15.55 -12.45 3.15
N GLY A 80 -16.42 -12.52 2.14
CA GLY A 80 -17.48 -11.56 1.84
C GLY A 80 -16.98 -10.21 1.30
N ALA A 81 -15.70 -10.12 0.91
CA ALA A 81 -15.13 -8.94 0.28
C ALA A 81 -15.52 -8.88 -1.19
N GLY A 82 -16.72 -8.37 -1.45
CA GLY A 82 -17.32 -8.41 -2.79
C GLY A 82 -17.34 -7.09 -3.58
N HIS A 83 -16.88 -5.98 -2.99
CA HIS A 83 -16.92 -4.65 -3.61
C HIS A 83 -15.56 -4.23 -4.19
N PRO A 84 -15.46 -3.78 -5.46
CA PRO A 84 -14.18 -3.54 -6.13
C PRO A 84 -13.32 -2.46 -5.46
N MET A 85 -13.95 -1.48 -4.80
CA MET A 85 -13.24 -0.38 -4.11
C MET A 85 -12.20 -0.82 -3.07
N ILE A 86 -12.27 -2.07 -2.57
CA ILE A 86 -11.32 -2.59 -1.57
C ILE A 86 -10.29 -3.56 -2.15
N PHE A 87 -10.42 -3.97 -3.42
CA PHE A 87 -9.58 -5.04 -3.98
C PHE A 87 -8.10 -4.65 -3.98
N ALA A 88 -7.75 -3.46 -4.47
CA ALA A 88 -6.36 -3.01 -4.49
C ALA A 88 -5.72 -3.05 -3.09
N LEU A 89 -6.39 -2.46 -2.08
CA LEU A 89 -5.90 -2.43 -0.70
C LEU A 89 -5.78 -3.83 -0.09
N ALA A 90 -6.80 -4.69 -0.26
CA ALA A 90 -6.77 -6.04 0.29
C ALA A 90 -5.68 -6.91 -0.35
N VAL A 91 -5.50 -6.80 -1.67
CA VAL A 91 -4.44 -7.51 -2.39
C VAL A 91 -3.05 -7.01 -1.99
N ALA A 92 -2.86 -5.70 -1.82
CA ALA A 92 -1.59 -5.14 -1.33
C ALA A 92 -1.22 -5.63 0.08
N LEU A 93 -2.22 -6.01 0.89
CA LEU A 93 -2.03 -6.64 2.20
C LEU A 93 -1.93 -8.17 2.14
N GLY A 94 -1.93 -8.76 0.94
CA GLY A 94 -1.69 -10.18 0.72
C GLY A 94 -2.93 -11.07 0.79
N CYS A 95 -4.12 -10.55 0.48
CA CYS A 95 -5.30 -11.35 0.18
C CYS A 95 -5.33 -11.76 -1.29
N ASP A 96 -5.66 -13.02 -1.57
CA ASP A 96 -5.57 -13.65 -2.89
C ASP A 96 -6.95 -13.96 -3.51
N LEU A 97 -7.91 -14.34 -2.66
CA LEU A 97 -9.26 -14.73 -3.08
C LEU A 97 -10.32 -13.80 -2.49
N PHE A 98 -11.40 -13.64 -3.24
CA PHE A 98 -12.55 -12.80 -2.92
C PHE A 98 -13.83 -13.54 -3.31
N ASP A 99 -14.91 -13.33 -2.56
CA ASP A 99 -16.26 -13.78 -2.91
C ASP A 99 -17.23 -12.59 -2.83
N SER A 100 -18.23 -12.59 -3.70
CA SER A 100 -19.20 -11.50 -3.80
C SER A 100 -20.61 -12.03 -3.90
N ALA A 101 -21.41 -11.84 -2.85
CA ALA A 101 -22.87 -11.76 -2.97
C ALA A 101 -23.32 -10.32 -3.29
N ALA A 102 -22.44 -9.33 -3.08
CA ALA A 102 -22.73 -7.91 -3.20
C ALA A 102 -23.22 -7.54 -4.60
N TYR A 103 -22.68 -8.13 -5.68
CA TYR A 103 -23.09 -7.79 -7.05
C TYR A 103 -24.60 -7.97 -7.29
N ALA A 104 -25.19 -9.03 -6.74
CA ALA A 104 -26.60 -9.37 -6.88
C ALA A 104 -27.46 -8.66 -5.83
N LEU A 105 -27.02 -8.62 -4.57
CA LEU A 105 -27.74 -7.91 -3.51
C LEU A 105 -27.86 -6.41 -3.81
N TYR A 106 -26.80 -5.82 -4.37
CA TYR A 106 -26.80 -4.41 -4.74
C TYR A 106 -27.72 -4.18 -5.93
N ALA A 107 -27.69 -5.07 -6.92
CA ALA A 107 -28.60 -4.98 -8.05
C ALA A 107 -30.08 -5.01 -7.64
N LYS A 108 -30.47 -5.86 -6.69
CA LYS A 108 -31.82 -5.91 -6.11
C LYS A 108 -32.29 -4.58 -5.55
N ASP A 109 -31.35 -3.83 -4.97
CA ASP A 109 -31.60 -2.51 -4.38
C ASP A 109 -31.37 -1.35 -5.38
N GLY A 110 -31.25 -1.65 -6.68
CA GLY A 110 -30.96 -0.64 -7.71
C GLY A 110 -29.57 0.01 -7.56
N ARG A 111 -28.63 -0.66 -6.90
CA ARG A 111 -27.28 -0.15 -6.61
C ARG A 111 -26.26 -0.57 -7.68
N TYR A 112 -25.67 0.44 -8.30
CA TYR A 112 -24.66 0.40 -9.34
C TYR A 112 -23.25 0.54 -8.75
N MET A 113 -22.42 -0.48 -8.92
CA MET A 113 -21.06 -0.51 -8.38
C MET A 113 -20.05 0.15 -9.31
N THR A 114 -19.06 0.81 -8.72
CA THR A 114 -17.87 1.36 -9.39
C THR A 114 -16.63 1.04 -8.54
N SER A 115 -15.43 1.19 -9.11
CA SER A 115 -14.18 1.09 -8.33
C SER A 115 -14.05 2.19 -7.26
N ARG A 116 -14.84 3.26 -7.32
CA ARG A 116 -14.83 4.38 -6.37
C ARG A 116 -15.88 4.27 -5.27
N GLY A 117 -16.87 3.38 -5.43
CA GLY A 117 -18.00 3.27 -4.51
C GLY A 117 -19.27 2.80 -5.21
N THR A 118 -20.41 3.13 -4.63
CA THR A 118 -21.72 2.68 -5.08
C THR A 118 -22.65 3.87 -5.32
N TYR A 119 -23.49 3.78 -6.34
CA TYR A 119 -24.54 4.76 -6.65
C TYR A 119 -25.89 4.06 -6.71
N HIS A 120 -26.99 4.76 -6.43
CA HIS A 120 -28.29 4.32 -6.92
C HIS A 120 -28.41 4.67 -8.40
N ILE A 121 -28.90 3.73 -9.21
CA ILE A 121 -29.07 3.92 -10.67
C ILE A 121 -30.00 5.09 -11.00
N GLU A 122 -30.94 5.38 -10.10
CA GLU A 122 -31.89 6.50 -10.22
C GLU A 122 -31.21 7.87 -10.13
N ASP A 123 -30.11 7.97 -9.37
CA ASP A 123 -29.36 9.21 -9.15
C ASP A 123 -28.34 9.51 -10.25
N LEU A 124 -27.98 8.51 -11.04
CA LEU A 124 -27.03 8.68 -12.13
C LEU A 124 -27.63 9.55 -13.24
N ARG A 125 -26.81 10.40 -13.84
CA ARG A 125 -27.15 11.11 -15.10
C ARG A 125 -26.55 10.44 -16.32
N TYR A 126 -25.41 9.79 -16.12
CA TYR A 126 -24.65 9.05 -17.13
C TYR A 126 -24.23 7.71 -16.53
N LEU A 127 -24.00 6.71 -17.38
CA LEU A 127 -23.38 5.45 -16.98
C LEU A 127 -21.86 5.60 -17.12
N PRO A 128 -21.09 5.74 -16.02
CA PRO A 128 -19.65 6.02 -16.09
C PRO A 128 -18.84 4.73 -16.30
N CYS A 129 -19.22 3.90 -17.27
CA CYS A 129 -18.57 2.63 -17.56
C CYS A 129 -18.71 2.28 -19.05
N SER A 130 -17.74 1.53 -19.56
CA SER A 130 -17.72 1.06 -20.95
C SER A 130 -17.88 -0.46 -21.07
N CYS A 131 -18.42 -1.12 -20.03
CA CYS A 131 -18.71 -2.55 -20.10
C CYS A 131 -19.81 -2.86 -21.14
N PRO A 132 -19.96 -4.12 -21.59
CA PRO A 132 -20.95 -4.49 -22.60
C PRO A 132 -22.39 -4.09 -22.25
N ILE A 133 -22.71 -3.94 -20.95
CA ILE A 133 -24.01 -3.46 -20.49
C ILE A 133 -24.14 -1.95 -20.73
N CYS A 134 -23.24 -1.15 -20.16
CA CYS A 134 -23.30 0.30 -20.22
C CYS A 134 -23.05 0.87 -21.61
N SER A 135 -22.40 0.13 -22.51
CA SER A 135 -22.18 0.55 -23.90
C SER A 135 -23.38 0.30 -24.82
N THR A 136 -24.36 -0.51 -24.40
CA THR A 136 -25.51 -0.91 -25.24
C THR A 136 -26.86 -0.54 -24.65
N HIS A 137 -26.91 -0.18 -23.37
CA HIS A 137 -28.14 0.17 -22.66
C HIS A 137 -28.05 1.57 -22.07
N THR A 138 -29.21 2.18 -21.93
CA THR A 138 -29.41 3.46 -21.24
C THR A 138 -29.59 3.25 -19.75
N ARG A 139 -29.43 4.33 -18.99
CA ARG A 139 -29.71 4.34 -17.55
C ARG A 139 -31.14 3.89 -17.22
N GLY A 140 -32.13 4.30 -18.02
CA GLY A 140 -33.54 3.97 -17.80
C GLY A 140 -33.81 2.47 -17.95
N GLU A 141 -33.16 1.83 -18.91
CA GLU A 141 -33.25 0.37 -19.09
C GLU A 141 -32.61 -0.38 -17.91
N LEU A 142 -31.44 0.07 -17.44
CA LEU A 142 -30.80 -0.52 -16.26
C LEU A 142 -31.66 -0.35 -14.99
N ALA A 143 -32.29 0.81 -14.81
CA ALA A 143 -33.15 1.06 -13.66
C ALA A 143 -34.37 0.11 -13.60
N GLY A 144 -34.81 -0.41 -14.75
CA GLY A 144 -35.91 -1.38 -14.83
C GLY A 144 -35.50 -2.84 -14.80
N ASP A 145 -34.20 -3.17 -14.79
CA ASP A 145 -33.70 -4.54 -14.92
C ASP A 145 -32.54 -4.83 -13.96
N GLU A 146 -32.86 -5.52 -12.85
CA GLU A 146 -31.91 -6.02 -11.86
C GLU A 146 -30.79 -6.86 -12.50
N GLY A 147 -31.12 -7.68 -13.49
CA GLY A 147 -30.17 -8.55 -14.17
C GLY A 147 -29.09 -7.78 -14.92
N LEU A 148 -29.44 -6.64 -15.53
CA LEU A 148 -28.47 -5.75 -16.16
C LEU A 148 -27.53 -5.11 -15.14
N ILE A 149 -28.06 -4.62 -14.00
CA ILE A 149 -27.24 -4.05 -12.92
C ILE A 149 -26.29 -5.13 -12.35
N ALA A 150 -26.78 -6.34 -12.11
CA ALA A 150 -25.97 -7.44 -11.58
C ALA A 150 -24.81 -7.81 -12.52
N ARG A 151 -25.08 -7.89 -13.83
CA ARG A 151 -24.04 -8.15 -14.84
C ARG A 151 -23.02 -7.02 -14.93
N HIS A 152 -23.47 -5.76 -14.87
CA HIS A 152 -22.58 -4.61 -14.77
C HIS A 152 -21.68 -4.70 -13.53
N ASN A 153 -22.26 -4.96 -12.35
CA ASN A 153 -21.53 -5.07 -11.10
C ASN A 153 -20.43 -6.15 -11.13
N LEU A 154 -20.71 -7.29 -11.78
CA LEU A 154 -19.69 -8.31 -12.06
C LEU A 154 -18.59 -7.82 -13.00
N HIS A 155 -18.96 -7.13 -14.10
CA HIS A 155 -17.98 -6.59 -15.05
C HIS A 155 -16.98 -5.66 -14.36
N VAL A 156 -17.44 -4.72 -13.53
CA VAL A 156 -16.58 -3.81 -12.78
C VAL A 156 -15.68 -4.57 -11.80
N SER A 157 -16.23 -5.57 -11.11
CA SER A 157 -15.44 -6.39 -10.17
C SER A 157 -14.31 -7.13 -10.88
N PHE A 158 -14.59 -7.77 -12.01
CA PHE A 158 -13.56 -8.47 -12.79
C PHE A 158 -12.57 -7.53 -13.49
N GLU A 159 -13.03 -6.35 -13.91
CA GLU A 159 -12.16 -5.30 -14.44
C GLU A 159 -11.14 -4.83 -13.41
N GLU A 160 -11.60 -4.53 -12.19
CA GLU A 160 -10.72 -4.10 -11.11
C GLU A 160 -9.70 -5.19 -10.73
N ILE A 161 -10.11 -6.47 -10.66
CA ILE A 161 -9.17 -7.59 -10.45
C ILE A 161 -8.14 -7.70 -11.59
N ARG A 162 -8.54 -7.47 -12.85
CA ARG A 162 -7.57 -7.46 -13.97
C ARG A 162 -6.58 -6.31 -13.83
N LEU A 163 -7.05 -5.12 -13.48
CA LEU A 163 -6.20 -3.96 -13.26
C LEU A 163 -5.21 -4.18 -12.11
N VAL A 164 -5.68 -4.69 -10.97
CA VAL A 164 -4.82 -5.03 -9.82
C VAL A 164 -3.71 -6.00 -10.23
N LYS A 165 -4.05 -7.06 -10.98
CA LYS A 165 -3.04 -8.02 -11.49
C LYS A 165 -2.02 -7.37 -12.43
N GLN A 166 -2.47 -6.45 -13.28
CA GLN A 166 -1.59 -5.71 -14.18
C GLN A 166 -0.62 -4.82 -13.38
N CYS A 167 -1.12 -4.04 -12.42
CA CYS A 167 -0.29 -3.21 -11.54
C CYS A 167 0.69 -4.04 -10.70
N ILE A 168 0.32 -5.26 -10.27
CA ILE A 168 1.27 -6.19 -9.64
C ILE A 168 2.42 -6.53 -10.58
N LYS A 169 2.13 -6.83 -11.86
CA LYS A 169 3.18 -7.17 -12.84
C LYS A 169 4.08 -6.00 -13.13
N ASP A 170 3.50 -4.82 -13.31
CA ASP A 170 4.24 -3.58 -13.61
C ASP A 170 5.01 -3.06 -12.39
N GLY A 171 4.61 -3.46 -11.18
CA GLY A 171 5.24 -3.00 -9.93
C GLY A 171 4.62 -1.71 -9.39
N SER A 172 3.44 -1.33 -9.87
CA SER A 172 2.72 -0.09 -9.54
C SER A 172 1.49 -0.31 -8.65
N LEU A 173 1.44 -1.41 -7.89
CA LEU A 173 0.28 -1.74 -7.05
C LEU A 173 0.00 -0.66 -6.00
N TRP A 174 1.03 -0.10 -5.37
CA TRP A 174 0.84 0.89 -4.30
C TRP A 174 0.31 2.22 -4.82
N GLU A 175 0.68 2.60 -6.04
CA GLU A 175 0.09 3.74 -6.75
C GLU A 175 -1.43 3.53 -6.96
N LEU A 176 -1.83 2.33 -7.41
CA LEU A 176 -3.25 1.99 -7.54
C LEU A 176 -3.97 2.01 -6.20
N VAL A 177 -3.34 1.49 -5.13
CA VAL A 177 -3.91 1.51 -3.78
C VAL A 177 -4.17 2.94 -3.33
N GLU A 178 -3.21 3.84 -3.51
CA GLU A 178 -3.38 5.23 -3.12
C GLU A 178 -4.48 5.94 -3.93
N GLU A 179 -4.52 5.71 -5.25
CA GLU A 179 -5.58 6.23 -6.12
C GLU A 179 -6.97 5.77 -5.63
N ARG A 180 -7.14 4.46 -5.38
CA ARG A 180 -8.41 3.89 -4.92
C ARG A 180 -8.79 4.36 -3.52
N CYS A 181 -7.83 4.43 -2.61
CA CYS A 181 -8.11 4.82 -1.22
C CYS A 181 -8.51 6.29 -1.07
N ARG A 182 -8.23 7.15 -2.07
CA ARG A 182 -8.74 8.53 -2.11
C ARG A 182 -10.21 8.65 -2.49
N ALA A 183 -10.88 7.55 -2.87
CA ALA A 183 -12.30 7.58 -3.21
C ALA A 183 -13.22 7.84 -2.00
N HIS A 184 -12.80 7.52 -0.77
CA HIS A 184 -13.61 7.70 0.44
C HIS A 184 -12.74 7.96 1.68
N PRO A 185 -13.12 8.86 2.62
CA PRO A 185 -12.33 9.14 3.84
C PRO A 185 -12.00 7.89 4.66
N SER A 186 -12.93 6.96 4.80
CA SER A 186 -12.66 5.70 5.51
C SER A 186 -11.67 4.78 4.79
N LEU A 187 -11.62 4.80 3.45
CA LEU A 187 -10.59 4.05 2.72
C LEU A 187 -9.22 4.70 2.91
N LEU A 188 -9.16 6.04 2.91
CA LEU A 188 -7.94 6.78 3.25
C LEU A 188 -7.47 6.45 4.68
N ALA A 189 -8.38 6.33 5.64
CA ALA A 189 -8.05 5.84 6.98
C ALA A 189 -7.51 4.39 6.96
N GLY A 190 -8.01 3.54 6.06
CA GLY A 190 -7.47 2.21 5.79
C GLY A 190 -6.04 2.25 5.24
N LEU A 191 -5.78 3.10 4.23
CA LEU A 191 -4.44 3.30 3.67
C LEU A 191 -3.44 3.78 4.74
N LYS A 192 -3.81 4.79 5.54
CA LYS A 192 -2.99 5.28 6.66
C LYS A 192 -2.65 4.16 7.65
N ALA A 193 -3.61 3.28 7.93
CA ALA A 193 -3.39 2.11 8.77
C ALA A 193 -2.53 1.03 8.08
N ALA A 194 -2.54 0.94 6.75
CA ALA A 194 -1.69 0.00 6.02
C ALA A 194 -0.24 0.45 6.05
N VAL A 195 0.04 1.72 5.74
CA VAL A 195 1.40 2.27 5.76
C VAL A 195 1.99 2.42 7.16
N SER A 196 1.17 2.36 8.23
CA SER A 196 1.71 2.22 9.59
C SER A 196 2.33 0.83 9.86
N HIS A 197 2.08 -0.15 8.98
CA HIS A 197 2.65 -1.50 9.04
C HIS A 197 3.77 -1.70 8.01
N SER A 198 4.38 -0.61 7.51
CA SER A 198 5.37 -0.69 6.45
C SER A 198 6.60 -1.52 6.79
N ASP A 199 6.99 -1.62 8.07
CA ASP A 199 8.06 -2.53 8.50
C ASP A 199 7.75 -4.00 8.20
N TRP A 200 6.48 -4.40 8.31
CA TRP A 200 6.04 -5.75 7.96
C TRP A 200 5.91 -5.92 6.45
N ILE A 201 5.29 -4.94 5.77
CA ILE A 201 5.13 -4.95 4.32
C ILE A 201 6.49 -5.03 3.62
N GLU A 202 7.45 -4.25 4.07
CA GLU A 202 8.81 -4.20 3.54
C GLU A 202 9.51 -5.57 3.55
N ARG A 203 9.21 -6.45 4.52
CA ARG A 203 9.80 -7.79 4.59
C ARG A 203 9.31 -8.74 3.49
N VAL A 204 8.10 -8.53 2.98
CA VAL A 204 7.47 -9.38 1.96
C VAL A 204 7.40 -8.71 0.59
N ASP A 205 7.66 -7.41 0.54
CA ASP A 205 7.62 -6.63 -0.68
C ASP A 205 8.86 -6.85 -1.57
N ARG A 206 8.64 -6.89 -2.89
CA ARG A 206 9.66 -7.24 -3.87
C ARG A 206 10.39 -6.03 -4.42
N MET A 207 11.61 -6.23 -4.90
CA MET A 207 12.37 -5.27 -5.71
C MET A 207 13.09 -5.96 -6.88
N PRO A 208 13.31 -5.27 -8.01
CA PRO A 208 12.89 -3.90 -8.35
C PRO A 208 11.43 -3.81 -8.82
N LYS A 209 10.90 -2.58 -8.92
CA LYS A 209 9.55 -2.23 -9.41
C LYS A 209 9.62 -1.11 -10.46
N SER A 210 8.47 -0.69 -10.98
CA SER A 210 8.34 0.56 -11.75
C SER A 210 8.75 1.78 -10.93
N THR A 211 8.92 2.91 -11.60
CA THR A 211 9.19 4.21 -10.96
C THR A 211 8.23 4.48 -9.81
N PHE A 212 8.79 4.91 -8.68
CA PHE A 212 8.02 5.29 -7.49
C PHE A 212 7.35 6.64 -7.74
N PHE A 213 6.02 6.70 -7.60
CA PHE A 213 5.28 7.96 -7.71
C PHE A 213 4.88 8.46 -6.34
N TYR A 214 5.26 9.70 -6.02
CA TYR A 214 4.83 10.36 -4.79
C TYR A 214 3.46 11.03 -5.01
N SER A 215 2.38 10.39 -4.54
CA SER A 215 1.00 10.87 -4.71
C SER A 215 0.38 11.47 -3.44
N GLY A 216 1.13 11.50 -2.33
CA GLY A 216 0.79 12.24 -1.12
C GLY A 216 1.53 11.74 0.12
N PRO A 217 1.17 12.22 1.32
CA PRO A 217 1.86 11.92 2.57
C PRO A 217 2.01 10.43 2.86
N GLU A 218 1.03 9.61 2.44
CA GLU A 218 1.10 8.16 2.64
C GLU A 218 2.24 7.51 1.84
N SER A 219 2.65 8.10 0.71
CA SER A 219 3.81 7.65 -0.08
C SER A 219 5.10 7.72 0.72
N ALA A 220 5.26 8.74 1.57
CA ALA A 220 6.44 8.91 2.44
C ALA A 220 6.65 7.74 3.42
N ARG A 221 5.58 6.98 3.70
CA ARG A 221 5.63 5.86 4.63
C ARG A 221 5.64 4.50 3.95
N ARG A 222 5.70 4.41 2.61
CA ARG A 222 5.72 3.13 1.88
C ARG A 222 7.00 2.31 2.15
N SER A 223 6.94 1.03 1.79
CA SER A 223 8.00 0.04 2.03
C SER A 223 9.33 0.41 1.34
N GLU A 224 9.31 1.10 0.20
CA GLU A 224 10.52 1.58 -0.47
C GLU A 224 11.33 2.53 0.42
N VAL A 225 10.65 3.47 1.07
CA VAL A 225 11.25 4.46 1.96
C VAL A 225 11.80 3.77 3.20
N GLN A 226 11.01 2.88 3.81
CA GLN A 226 11.46 2.10 4.98
C GLN A 226 12.64 1.19 4.65
N ARG A 227 12.65 0.57 3.47
CA ARG A 227 13.77 -0.26 3.02
C ARG A 227 15.03 0.56 2.88
N PHE A 228 14.96 1.73 2.25
CA PHE A 228 16.13 2.58 2.10
C PHE A 228 16.65 3.06 3.45
N LYS A 229 15.75 3.49 4.35
CA LYS A 229 16.07 3.81 5.75
C LYS A 229 16.80 2.67 6.47
N ARG A 230 16.51 1.41 6.17
CA ARG A 230 17.27 0.25 6.70
C ARG A 230 18.61 0.05 6.01
N TYR A 231 18.71 0.32 4.71
CA TYR A 231 19.93 0.14 3.93
C TYR A 231 20.98 1.20 4.23
N GLN A 232 20.57 2.44 4.51
CA GLN A 232 21.51 3.51 4.82
C GLN A 232 22.36 3.22 6.07
N LYS A 233 21.85 2.41 7.01
CA LYS A 233 22.57 1.92 8.20
C LYS A 233 23.74 0.98 7.88
N ARG A 234 23.90 0.59 6.61
CA ARG A 234 25.02 -0.24 6.13
C ARG A 234 26.13 0.57 5.49
N PHE A 235 25.93 1.88 5.31
CA PHE A 235 27.02 2.73 4.84
C PHE A 235 28.06 2.87 5.96
N GLU A 236 29.33 2.79 5.58
CA GLU A 236 30.49 3.00 6.46
C GLU A 236 31.23 4.24 5.96
N LEU A 237 30.64 5.41 6.21
CA LEU A 237 31.18 6.70 5.78
C LEU A 237 32.26 7.17 6.75
N ARG A 238 33.29 7.82 6.21
CA ARG A 238 34.42 8.41 6.95
C ARG A 238 34.87 9.69 6.26
N GLY A 239 35.52 10.60 6.99
CA GLY A 239 36.02 11.84 6.39
C GLY A 239 34.89 12.84 6.10
N ARG A 240 35.02 13.64 5.04
CA ARG A 240 34.07 14.71 4.69
C ARG A 240 32.96 14.18 3.77
N VAL A 241 31.70 14.34 4.18
CA VAL A 241 30.52 13.93 3.41
C VAL A 241 29.69 15.16 3.06
N LEU A 242 29.42 15.37 1.78
CA LEU A 242 28.50 16.40 1.29
C LEU A 242 27.13 15.79 1.00
N ILE A 243 26.08 16.39 1.55
CA ILE A 243 24.68 16.15 1.16
C ILE A 243 24.16 17.41 0.48
N LYS A 244 23.67 17.28 -0.75
CA LYS A 244 23.20 18.43 -1.55
C LYS A 244 21.96 18.11 -2.38
N GLU A 245 21.30 19.14 -2.91
CA GLU A 245 20.27 18.93 -3.94
C GLU A 245 20.86 18.31 -5.22
N LYS A 246 20.06 17.50 -5.91
CA LYS A 246 20.46 16.77 -7.13
C LYS A 246 21.15 17.66 -8.16
N ASP A 247 20.52 18.79 -8.50
CA ASP A 247 20.93 19.65 -9.61
C ASP A 247 21.77 20.86 -9.17
N ASP A 248 22.14 20.91 -7.89
CA ASP A 248 22.97 21.98 -7.36
C ASP A 248 24.44 21.80 -7.75
N VAL A 249 25.05 22.92 -8.17
CA VAL A 249 26.44 23.00 -8.62
C VAL A 249 27.32 23.39 -7.43
N VAL A 250 28.37 22.62 -7.20
CA VAL A 250 29.34 22.84 -6.11
C VAL A 250 30.73 22.84 -6.75
N ASP A 251 31.47 23.94 -6.57
CA ASP A 251 32.77 24.13 -7.21
C ASP A 251 33.86 23.25 -6.59
N ASP A 252 33.75 22.94 -5.30
CA ASP A 252 34.77 22.22 -4.51
C ASP A 252 34.35 20.77 -4.19
N LEU A 253 33.84 20.01 -5.17
CA LEU A 253 33.44 18.61 -4.93
C LEU A 253 34.61 17.70 -4.54
N ASP A 254 35.82 17.99 -5.04
CA ASP A 254 37.05 17.22 -4.77
C ASP A 254 37.48 17.27 -3.30
N ASP A 255 36.91 18.20 -2.51
CA ASP A 255 37.14 18.27 -1.08
C ASP A 255 36.40 17.17 -0.30
N PHE A 256 35.36 16.57 -0.86
CA PHE A 256 34.53 15.61 -0.14
C PHE A 256 34.89 14.17 -0.51
N ASP A 257 35.08 13.33 0.50
CA ASP A 257 35.31 11.90 0.33
C ASP A 257 34.04 11.21 -0.23
N TYR A 258 32.87 11.73 0.12
CA TYR A 258 31.57 11.23 -0.33
C TYR A 258 30.61 12.37 -0.71
N VAL A 259 29.90 12.17 -1.82
CA VAL A 259 28.85 13.09 -2.29
C VAL A 259 27.52 12.33 -2.38
N MET A 260 26.52 12.86 -1.70
CA MET A 260 25.17 12.30 -1.63
C MET A 260 24.14 13.33 -2.10
N ASP A 261 23.19 12.87 -2.89
CA ASP A 261 22.04 13.67 -3.28
C ASP A 261 20.95 13.55 -2.22
N PHE A 262 20.27 14.66 -1.93
CA PHE A 262 19.09 14.73 -1.08
C PHE A 262 17.83 14.61 -1.95
N LYS A 263 16.93 13.69 -1.59
CA LYS A 263 15.62 13.55 -2.23
C LYS A 263 14.57 13.08 -1.22
N PRO A 264 13.53 13.87 -0.93
CA PRO A 264 12.42 13.39 -0.14
C PRO A 264 11.66 12.24 -0.85
N PRO A 265 10.89 11.41 -0.13
CA PRO A 265 11.00 11.16 1.31
C PRO A 265 12.23 10.31 1.70
N PHE A 266 13.10 9.95 0.74
CA PHE A 266 14.20 9.01 0.96
C PHE A 266 15.31 9.57 1.87
N GLY A 267 15.60 10.86 1.79
CA GLY A 267 16.73 11.48 2.47
C GLY A 267 17.97 11.54 1.58
N ALA A 268 19.15 11.30 2.16
CA ALA A 268 20.41 11.33 1.44
C ALA A 268 20.81 9.95 0.88
N TYR A 269 21.24 9.91 -0.37
CA TYR A 269 21.71 8.69 -1.04
C TYR A 269 22.93 8.99 -1.93
N PRO A 270 23.82 8.02 -2.20
CA PRO A 270 24.98 8.26 -3.07
C PRO A 270 24.57 8.78 -4.44
N ALA A 271 25.20 9.85 -4.93
CA ALA A 271 24.82 10.50 -6.20
C ALA A 271 24.86 9.54 -7.41
N LEU A 272 25.70 8.49 -7.36
CA LEU A 272 25.76 7.43 -8.37
C LEU A 272 24.47 6.61 -8.52
N LEU A 273 23.58 6.62 -7.52
CA LEU A 273 22.31 5.87 -7.53
C LEU A 273 21.12 6.70 -8.02
N ARG A 274 21.33 7.94 -8.45
CA ARG A 274 20.30 8.89 -8.88
C ARG A 274 19.31 8.35 -9.91
N GLU A 275 19.79 7.55 -10.86
CA GLU A 275 18.97 6.96 -11.92
C GLU A 275 18.51 5.53 -11.59
N SER A 276 18.81 5.05 -10.39
CA SER A 276 18.40 3.73 -9.89
C SER A 276 17.11 3.82 -9.08
N TYR A 277 16.27 2.79 -9.15
CA TYR A 277 15.10 2.69 -8.29
C TYR A 277 15.51 2.53 -6.80
N PRO A 278 14.84 3.20 -5.84
CA PRO A 278 13.67 4.08 -6.02
C PRO A 278 14.00 5.56 -6.23
N PHE A 279 15.27 5.95 -6.36
CA PHE A 279 15.69 7.36 -6.47
C PHE A 279 15.35 8.00 -7.82
N ASN A 280 15.02 7.20 -8.83
CA ASN A 280 14.39 7.68 -10.05
C ASN A 280 12.92 8.12 -9.87
N ALA A 281 12.41 8.18 -8.62
CA ALA A 281 11.04 8.59 -8.29
C ALA A 281 10.58 9.88 -8.99
N GLU A 282 9.33 9.89 -9.43
CA GLU A 282 8.68 11.06 -10.03
C GLU A 282 7.85 11.81 -9.00
N VAL A 283 8.13 13.11 -8.87
CA VAL A 283 7.47 14.01 -7.92
C VAL A 283 7.28 15.38 -8.54
N THR A 284 6.12 15.99 -8.30
CA THR A 284 5.80 17.36 -8.75
C THR A 284 6.07 18.41 -7.69
N VAL A 285 5.72 18.14 -6.42
CA VAL A 285 5.95 19.01 -5.26
C VAL A 285 6.17 18.14 -4.01
N TRP A 286 7.11 18.51 -3.16
CA TRP A 286 7.31 17.88 -1.86
C TRP A 286 6.38 18.52 -0.83
N ASP A 287 5.57 17.70 -0.16
CA ASP A 287 4.80 18.17 1.00
C ASP A 287 5.65 18.10 2.28
N HIS A 288 5.13 18.69 3.36
CA HIS A 288 5.80 18.72 4.66
C HIS A 288 6.14 17.31 5.19
N GLU A 289 5.28 16.31 4.97
CA GLU A 289 5.52 14.93 5.44
C GLU A 289 6.71 14.30 4.69
N ALA A 290 6.79 14.50 3.37
CA ALA A 290 7.91 13.99 2.58
C ALA A 290 9.24 14.52 3.12
N VAL A 291 9.29 15.83 3.32
CA VAL A 291 10.49 16.52 3.79
C VAL A 291 10.85 16.07 5.20
N LEU A 292 9.88 16.01 6.11
CA LEU A 292 10.09 15.54 7.48
C LEU A 292 10.71 14.14 7.51
N VAL A 293 10.14 13.18 6.78
CA VAL A 293 10.68 11.81 6.71
C VAL A 293 12.10 11.79 6.10
N ALA A 294 12.37 12.64 5.11
CA ALA A 294 13.69 12.76 4.52
C ALA A 294 14.73 13.30 5.50
N ILE A 295 14.38 14.32 6.28
CA ILE A 295 15.22 14.92 7.33
C ILE A 295 15.49 13.89 8.44
N GLU A 296 14.46 13.17 8.90
CA GLU A 296 14.62 12.05 9.85
C GLU A 296 15.60 10.98 9.31
N ASN A 297 15.48 10.63 8.03
CA ASN A 297 16.38 9.65 7.41
C ASN A 297 17.83 10.17 7.30
N VAL A 298 18.03 11.46 6.97
CA VAL A 298 19.36 12.10 6.97
C VAL A 298 19.96 12.10 8.37
N ARG A 299 19.19 12.46 9.38
CA ARG A 299 19.64 12.43 10.78
C ARG A 299 20.10 11.03 11.17
N GLU A 300 19.29 9.99 10.90
CA GLU A 300 19.67 8.61 11.21
C GLU A 300 20.93 8.15 10.46
N LEU A 301 21.16 8.64 9.22
CA LEU A 301 22.39 8.37 8.48
C LEU A 301 23.61 8.98 9.19
N ILE A 302 23.52 10.24 9.63
CA ILE A 302 24.59 10.94 10.35
C ILE A 302 24.90 10.22 11.67
N GLU A 303 23.88 9.92 12.47
CA GLU A 303 24.02 9.22 13.75
C GLU A 303 24.64 7.82 13.59
N SER A 304 24.39 7.15 12.46
CA SER A 304 24.97 5.83 12.16
C SER A 304 26.43 5.90 11.69
N ASN A 305 26.97 7.08 11.40
CA ASN A 305 28.32 7.29 10.87
C ASN A 305 29.09 8.36 11.68
N PRO A 306 29.40 8.11 12.96
CA PRO A 306 30.02 9.09 13.85
C PRO A 306 31.47 9.47 13.46
N ASP A 307 32.13 8.67 12.63
CA ASP A 307 33.50 8.93 12.14
C ASP A 307 33.55 9.83 10.90
N ALA A 308 32.38 10.28 10.41
CA ALA A 308 32.24 11.19 9.28
C ALA A 308 31.83 12.59 9.73
N SER A 309 32.30 13.61 9.02
CA SER A 309 31.90 15.00 9.16
C SER A 309 30.98 15.38 8.01
N PHE A 310 29.74 15.74 8.33
CA PHE A 310 28.71 16.03 7.32
C PHE A 310 28.58 17.53 7.07
N THR A 311 28.44 17.87 5.79
CA THR A 311 28.11 19.21 5.30
C THR A 311 26.81 19.14 4.50
N LEU A 312 25.82 19.94 4.86
CA LEU A 312 24.48 19.94 4.27
C LEU A 312 24.29 21.23 3.48
N LYS A 313 24.20 21.12 2.15
CA LYS A 313 23.77 22.20 1.27
C LYS A 313 22.32 21.93 0.87
N MET A 314 21.41 22.31 1.77
CA MET A 314 19.99 21.96 1.63
C MET A 314 19.28 22.93 0.66
N PRO A 315 18.28 22.45 -0.10
CA PRO A 315 17.50 23.32 -0.97
C PRO A 315 16.79 24.43 -0.20
N GLY A 316 16.84 25.67 -0.73
CA GLY A 316 16.20 26.84 -0.10
C GLY A 316 14.67 26.82 -0.05
N TRP A 317 14.02 25.83 -0.65
CA TRP A 317 12.57 25.62 -0.57
C TRP A 317 12.13 24.83 0.67
N ILE A 318 13.07 24.26 1.44
CA ILE A 318 12.79 23.60 2.70
C ILE A 318 12.61 24.65 3.80
N GLU A 319 11.61 24.46 4.66
CA GLU A 319 11.38 25.32 5.82
C GLU A 319 12.61 25.35 6.74
N GLU A 320 13.09 26.55 7.09
CA GLU A 320 14.30 26.73 7.91
C GLU A 320 14.25 25.94 9.24
N ASP A 321 13.07 25.86 9.87
CA ASP A 321 12.92 25.17 11.15
C ASP A 321 13.18 23.67 11.05
N LEU A 322 12.89 23.04 9.90
CA LEU A 322 13.22 21.63 9.65
C LEU A 322 14.73 21.42 9.44
N ILE A 323 15.43 22.42 8.90
CA ILE A 323 16.89 22.34 8.69
C ILE A 323 17.63 22.57 10.01
N LYS A 324 17.15 23.47 10.88
CA LYS A 324 17.74 23.75 12.20
C LYS A 324 17.90 22.49 13.05
N GLU A 325 16.98 21.53 12.92
CA GLU A 325 17.09 20.23 13.60
C GLU A 325 18.36 19.44 13.22
N LEU A 326 18.93 19.69 12.03
CA LEU A 326 20.16 19.05 11.57
C LEU A 326 21.44 19.81 11.93
N GLU A 327 21.35 21.09 12.34
CA GLU A 327 22.51 21.92 12.71
C GLU A 327 23.27 21.37 13.94
N GLU A 328 22.59 20.60 14.80
CA GLU A 328 23.23 19.90 15.92
C GLU A 328 24.13 18.74 15.45
N TYR A 329 23.93 18.23 14.24
CA TYR A 329 24.55 17.00 13.72
C TYR A 329 25.51 17.25 12.56
N ALA A 330 25.35 18.36 11.82
CA ALA A 330 26.12 18.65 10.62
C ALA A 330 26.30 20.16 10.39
N LEU A 331 27.31 20.52 9.60
CA LEU A 331 27.48 21.89 9.13
C LEU A 331 26.47 22.19 8.03
N VAL A 332 25.54 23.10 8.26
CA VAL A 332 24.60 23.59 7.24
C VAL A 332 25.19 24.83 6.55
N VAL A 333 25.20 24.85 5.22
CA VAL A 333 25.81 25.89 4.38
C VAL A 333 24.88 26.42 3.30
#